data_AF-A0A355V281-F1
#
_entry.id   AF-A0A355V281-F1
#
_cell.length_a   1.000
_cell.length_b   1.000
_cell.length_c   1.000
_cell.angle_alpha   90.00
_cell.angle_beta   90.00
_cell.angle_gamma   90.00
#
_symmetry.space_group_name_H-M   'P 1'
#
loop_
_entity.id
_entity.type
_entity.pdbx_description
1 polymer ?
#
loop_
_entity_poly.entity_id
_entity_poly.type
_entity_poly.pdbx_seq_one_letter_code
_entity_poly.pdbx_strand_id
1 'polypeptide(L)'
;MTKNQKVLDFVAQSAALAQPDKIVWIDGSANQIKALKEEAVTSGELIKLNENLLPDCFLHRTKVNDVARVEDRTFICTKNKEDAGPINYWMDPKMAYELTNEIARGSMKGRTMYVIPYSMGVVGSDFAKIGIEVTDSIYVVLNMVIMTRVGKNCLDALGKDGDFIKGFHAKCNVDADKRYIMHFPEDNAIVSVNSAYGGNVLLGKKCFALRIASYLGKNEGWMAEHMLILGVTYPDGEKKYVAAAFPSACGKTNLAMLIP
;
A
#
# COMPACT_ATOMS: atom_id res chain seq x y z
N MET A 1 -10.99 17.11 -5.13
CA MET A 1 -10.63 16.40 -3.88
C MET A 1 -9.53 17.11 -3.09
N THR A 2 -8.51 17.69 -3.74
CA THR A 2 -7.44 18.46 -3.06
C THR A 2 -7.05 19.70 -3.88
N LYS A 3 -6.35 20.66 -3.25
CA LYS A 3 -5.67 21.79 -3.90
C LYS A 3 -4.13 21.65 -3.90
N ASN A 4 -3.61 20.52 -3.42
CA ASN A 4 -2.18 20.24 -3.38
C ASN A 4 -1.66 19.91 -4.77
N GLN A 5 -0.84 20.80 -5.34
CA GLN A 5 -0.38 20.67 -6.72
C GLN A 5 0.52 19.45 -6.91
N LYS A 6 1.35 19.08 -5.93
CA LYS A 6 2.22 17.90 -5.98
C LYS A 6 1.41 16.61 -6.14
N VAL A 7 0.27 16.51 -5.44
CA VAL A 7 -0.66 15.36 -5.57
C VAL A 7 -1.31 15.35 -6.95
N LEU A 8 -1.79 16.50 -7.43
CA LEU A 8 -2.44 16.61 -8.73
C LEU A 8 -1.48 16.25 -9.87
N ASP A 9 -0.24 16.72 -9.79
CA ASP A 9 0.82 16.42 -10.76
C ASP A 9 1.17 14.93 -10.76
N PHE A 10 1.31 14.31 -9.59
CA PHE A 10 1.56 12.88 -9.47
C PHE A 10 0.43 12.05 -10.11
N VAL A 11 -0.83 12.39 -9.83
CA VAL A 11 -2.00 11.72 -10.43
C VAL A 11 -2.03 11.92 -11.95
N ALA A 12 -1.76 13.14 -12.43
CA ALA A 12 -1.74 13.44 -13.86
C ALA A 12 -0.62 12.70 -14.59
N GLN A 13 0.59 12.64 -14.02
CA GLN A 13 1.72 11.89 -14.56
C GLN A 13 1.42 10.38 -14.59
N SER A 14 0.83 9.84 -13.52
CA SER A 14 0.41 8.44 -13.43
C SER A 14 -0.64 8.10 -14.50
N ALA A 15 -1.62 8.97 -14.69
CA ALA A 15 -2.64 8.81 -15.73
C ALA A 15 -2.04 8.91 -17.14
N ALA A 16 -1.11 9.84 -17.38
CA ALA A 16 -0.45 9.99 -18.68
C ALA A 16 0.37 8.74 -19.04
N LEU A 17 1.02 8.12 -18.05
CA LEU A 17 1.76 6.87 -18.23
C LEU A 17 0.82 5.69 -18.49
N ALA A 18 -0.16 5.46 -17.60
CA ALA A 18 -0.95 4.24 -17.58
C ALA A 18 -2.17 4.28 -18.51
N GLN A 19 -2.61 5.48 -18.94
CA GLN A 19 -3.72 5.75 -19.84
C GLN A 19 -5.05 5.11 -19.43
N PRO A 20 -5.58 5.39 -18.22
CA PRO A 20 -6.88 4.89 -17.78
C PRO A 20 -8.03 5.59 -18.52
N ASP A 21 -9.16 4.90 -18.65
CA ASP A 21 -10.38 5.47 -19.24
C ASP A 21 -11.07 6.46 -18.30
N LYS A 22 -10.89 6.26 -16.99
CA LYS A 22 -11.50 7.07 -15.94
C LYS A 22 -10.58 7.17 -14.74
N ILE A 23 -10.61 8.32 -14.07
CA ILE A 23 -9.97 8.53 -12.77
C ILE A 23 -11.06 8.66 -11.70
N VAL A 24 -10.95 7.87 -10.63
CA VAL A 24 -11.86 7.91 -9.47
C VAL A 24 -11.08 8.19 -8.21
N TRP A 25 -11.47 9.22 -7.47
CA TRP A 25 -10.87 9.54 -6.17
C TRP A 25 -11.63 8.82 -5.06
N ILE A 26 -10.90 8.11 -4.20
CA ILE A 26 -11.48 7.43 -3.06
C ILE A 26 -11.62 8.42 -1.90
N ASP A 27 -12.87 8.72 -1.54
CA ASP A 27 -13.21 9.68 -0.48
C ASP A 27 -13.34 9.03 0.90
N GLY A 28 -13.41 7.69 0.95
CA GLY A 28 -13.52 6.90 2.17
C GLY A 28 -14.94 6.78 2.72
N SER A 29 -15.95 7.31 2.02
CA SER A 29 -17.35 7.25 2.45
C SER A 29 -17.91 5.84 2.36
N ALA A 30 -18.78 5.48 3.32
CA ALA A 30 -19.43 4.18 3.35
C ALA A 30 -20.24 3.90 2.07
N ASN A 31 -20.88 4.92 1.49
CA ASN A 31 -21.62 4.79 0.24
C ASN A 31 -20.72 4.47 -0.95
N GLN A 32 -19.57 5.15 -1.06
CA GLN A 32 -18.60 4.86 -2.13
C GLN A 32 -18.03 3.44 -1.97
N ILE A 33 -17.64 3.05 -0.75
CA ILE A 33 -17.09 1.73 -0.47
C ILE A 33 -18.13 0.63 -0.77
N LYS A 34 -19.40 0.84 -0.39
CA LYS A 34 -20.49 -0.08 -0.70
C LYS A 34 -20.69 -0.24 -2.21
N ALA A 35 -20.71 0.86 -2.96
CA ALA A 35 -20.84 0.82 -4.42
C ALA A 35 -19.66 0.06 -5.08
N LEU A 36 -18.43 0.24 -4.59
CA LEU A 36 -17.25 -0.49 -5.07
C LEU A 36 -17.33 -1.99 -4.75
N LYS A 37 -17.84 -2.38 -3.59
CA LYS A 37 -18.10 -3.80 -3.26
C LYS A 37 -19.12 -4.41 -4.22
N GLU A 38 -20.22 -3.70 -4.50
CA GLU A 38 -21.25 -4.13 -5.45
C GLU A 38 -20.70 -4.26 -6.88
N GLU A 39 -19.88 -3.31 -7.32
CA GLU A 39 -19.17 -3.37 -8.61
C GLU A 39 -18.21 -4.57 -8.68
N ALA A 40 -17.44 -4.81 -7.62
CA ALA A 40 -16.52 -5.94 -7.53
C ALA A 40 -17.24 -7.30 -7.55
N VAL A 41 -18.43 -7.39 -6.95
CA VAL A 41 -19.26 -8.60 -7.04
C VAL A 41 -19.84 -8.77 -8.44
N THR A 42 -20.36 -7.69 -9.03
CA THR A 42 -20.98 -7.72 -10.37
C THR A 42 -19.96 -8.08 -11.46
N SER A 43 -18.73 -7.59 -11.34
CA SER A 43 -17.62 -7.91 -12.26
C SER A 43 -17.03 -9.31 -12.03
N GLY A 44 -17.40 -9.99 -10.95
CA GLY A 44 -16.86 -11.29 -10.56
C GLY A 44 -15.47 -11.24 -9.89
N GLU A 45 -14.94 -10.05 -9.59
CA GLU A 45 -13.68 -9.92 -8.83
C GLU A 45 -13.85 -10.40 -7.38
N LEU A 46 -15.03 -10.21 -6.79
CA LEU A 46 -15.38 -10.70 -5.46
C LEU A 46 -16.59 -11.62 -5.48
N ILE A 47 -16.58 -12.61 -4.60
CA ILE A 47 -17.72 -13.48 -4.33
C ILE A 47 -18.25 -13.14 -2.95
N LYS A 48 -19.52 -12.70 -2.87
CA LYS A 48 -20.15 -12.44 -1.57
C LYS A 48 -20.33 -13.76 -0.80
N LEU A 49 -19.94 -13.78 0.47
CA LEU A 49 -20.07 -14.96 1.33
C LEU A 49 -21.48 -15.06 1.93
N ASN A 50 -21.73 -16.13 2.69
CA ASN A 50 -23.01 -16.35 3.34
C ASN A 50 -23.23 -15.31 4.44
N GLU A 51 -24.19 -14.40 4.24
CA GLU A 51 -24.46 -13.28 5.15
C GLU A 51 -24.93 -13.71 6.55
N ASN A 52 -25.51 -14.91 6.70
CA ASN A 52 -25.94 -15.39 8.01
C ASN A 52 -24.76 -15.88 8.85
N LEU A 53 -23.64 -16.25 8.22
CA LEU A 53 -22.45 -16.78 8.89
C LEU A 53 -21.32 -15.76 8.95
N LEU A 54 -21.13 -15.02 7.85
CA LEU A 54 -20.04 -14.09 7.61
C LEU A 54 -20.60 -12.82 6.94
N PRO A 55 -21.35 -11.98 7.69
CA PRO A 55 -21.93 -10.76 7.16
C PRO A 55 -20.86 -9.80 6.63
N ASP A 56 -21.14 -9.16 5.49
CA ASP A 56 -20.24 -8.20 4.81
C ASP A 56 -18.84 -8.77 4.50
N CYS A 57 -18.76 -10.09 4.33
CA CYS A 57 -17.53 -10.79 3.96
C CYS A 57 -17.53 -11.23 2.50
N PHE A 58 -16.35 -11.20 1.89
CA PHE A 58 -16.14 -11.49 0.48
C PHE A 58 -14.93 -12.40 0.28
N LEU A 59 -15.00 -13.24 -0.75
CA LEU A 59 -13.91 -14.08 -1.21
C LEU A 59 -13.35 -13.52 -2.52
N HIS A 60 -12.05 -13.23 -2.52
CA HIS A 60 -11.27 -12.97 -3.73
C HIS A 60 -10.41 -14.19 -4.04
N ARG A 61 -10.36 -14.61 -5.32
CA ARG A 61 -9.45 -15.68 -5.79
C ARG A 61 -8.46 -15.06 -6.77
N THR A 62 -7.18 -15.16 -6.43
CA THR A 62 -6.10 -14.58 -7.24
C THR A 62 -5.74 -15.54 -8.38
N LYS A 63 -4.93 -15.07 -9.33
CA LYS A 63 -4.34 -15.98 -10.31
C LYS A 63 -3.33 -16.90 -9.62
N VAL A 64 -3.23 -18.14 -10.08
CA VAL A 64 -2.31 -19.16 -9.52
C VAL A 64 -0.84 -18.74 -9.53
N ASN A 65 -0.46 -17.86 -10.44
CA ASN A 65 0.91 -17.33 -10.58
C ASN A 65 1.19 -16.09 -9.69
N ASP A 66 0.23 -15.66 -8.87
CA ASP A 66 0.32 -14.46 -8.03
C ASP A 66 -0.39 -14.69 -6.69
N VAL A 67 0.26 -15.48 -5.84
CA VAL A 67 -0.29 -15.99 -4.57
C VAL A 67 0.56 -15.62 -3.35
N ALA A 68 1.69 -14.93 -3.55
CA ALA A 68 2.64 -14.58 -2.51
C ALA A 68 3.46 -13.35 -2.90
N ARG A 69 4.27 -12.87 -1.96
CA ARG A 69 5.30 -11.86 -2.25
C ARG A 69 6.42 -12.49 -3.09
N VAL A 70 7.00 -11.69 -3.98
CA VAL A 70 8.12 -12.09 -4.86
C VAL A 70 9.41 -11.38 -4.45
N GLU A 71 10.15 -12.00 -3.54
CA GLU A 71 11.30 -11.34 -2.90
C GLU A 71 12.43 -11.04 -3.88
N ASP A 72 12.70 -11.95 -4.81
CA ASP A 72 13.66 -11.82 -5.92
C ASP A 72 13.29 -10.73 -6.95
N ARG A 73 12.07 -10.21 -6.87
CA ARG A 73 11.57 -9.09 -7.70
C ARG A 73 11.27 -7.83 -6.89
N THR A 74 11.73 -7.78 -5.64
CA THR A 74 11.53 -6.64 -4.75
C THR A 74 12.85 -5.89 -4.55
N PHE A 75 12.89 -4.62 -4.97
CA PHE A 75 14.14 -3.84 -5.02
C PHE A 75 14.08 -2.60 -4.13
N ILE A 76 15.25 -2.23 -3.60
CA ILE A 76 15.55 -0.93 -3.00
C ILE A 76 16.45 -0.17 -3.97
N CYS A 77 15.92 0.90 -4.56
CA CYS A 77 16.56 1.69 -5.60
C CYS A 77 17.03 3.02 -5.02
N THR A 78 18.21 3.01 -4.40
CA THR A 78 18.93 4.21 -3.93
C THR A 78 19.97 4.64 -4.96
N LYS A 79 20.37 5.92 -4.98
CA LYS A 79 21.41 6.43 -5.89
C LYS A 79 22.73 5.67 -5.75
N ASN A 80 23.18 5.45 -4.51
CA ASN A 80 24.33 4.60 -4.24
C ASN A 80 23.86 3.18 -3.90
N LYS A 81 24.54 2.17 -4.42
CA LYS A 81 24.22 0.76 -4.19
C LYS A 81 24.41 0.36 -2.73
N GLU A 82 25.40 0.95 -2.07
CA GLU A 82 25.79 0.67 -0.70
C GLU A 82 24.68 1.06 0.30
N ASP A 83 23.88 2.08 -0.05
CA ASP A 83 22.76 2.55 0.78
C ASP A 83 21.58 1.56 0.83
N ALA A 84 21.44 0.68 -0.18
CA ALA A 84 20.50 -0.44 -0.09
C ALA A 84 21.00 -1.53 0.88
N GLY A 85 22.32 -1.63 1.11
CA GLY A 85 22.91 -2.60 2.01
C GLY A 85 22.90 -4.04 1.48
N PRO A 86 23.54 -4.97 2.22
CA PRO A 86 23.85 -6.31 1.72
C PRO A 86 22.65 -7.29 1.75
N ILE A 87 21.54 -6.91 2.38
CA ILE A 87 20.34 -7.76 2.54
C ILE A 87 19.23 -7.42 1.54
N ASN A 88 19.44 -6.46 0.64
CA ASN A 88 18.45 -5.99 -0.32
C ASN A 88 18.93 -6.22 -1.76
N TYR A 89 17.99 -6.53 -2.65
CA TYR A 89 18.23 -6.38 -4.08
C TYR A 89 18.25 -4.90 -4.44
N TRP A 90 19.25 -4.50 -5.21
CA TRP A 90 19.42 -3.13 -5.67
C TRP A 90 19.38 -3.07 -7.19
N MET A 91 18.79 -1.99 -7.70
CA MET A 91 18.81 -1.60 -9.11
C MET A 91 19.02 -0.10 -9.18
N ASP A 92 19.78 0.35 -10.18
CA ASP A 92 19.94 1.78 -10.44
C ASP A 92 18.55 2.44 -10.58
N PRO A 93 18.28 3.56 -9.87
CA PRO A 93 16.96 4.18 -9.88
C PRO A 93 16.45 4.57 -11.27
N LYS A 94 17.33 5.04 -12.15
CA LYS A 94 16.95 5.44 -13.51
C LYS A 94 16.53 4.22 -14.33
N MET A 95 17.32 3.14 -14.27
CA MET A 95 16.97 1.87 -14.92
C MET A 95 15.68 1.27 -14.38
N ALA A 96 15.47 1.36 -13.06
CA ALA A 96 14.28 0.88 -12.39
C ALA A 96 13.01 1.63 -12.84
N TYR A 97 13.06 2.97 -12.92
CA TYR A 97 11.96 3.76 -13.47
C TYR A 97 11.72 3.49 -14.96
N GLU A 98 12.77 3.40 -15.78
CA GLU A 98 12.64 3.09 -17.21
C GLU A 98 11.94 1.73 -17.44
N LEU A 99 12.41 0.69 -16.75
CA LEU A 99 11.84 -0.66 -16.84
C LEU A 99 10.37 -0.69 -16.41
N THR A 100 10.04 -0.11 -15.26
CA THR A 100 8.66 -0.13 -14.74
C THR A 100 7.72 0.75 -15.57
N ASN A 101 8.20 1.89 -16.08
CA ASN A 101 7.43 2.74 -16.99
C ASN A 101 7.15 2.05 -18.32
N GLU A 102 8.11 1.29 -18.86
CA GLU A 102 7.89 0.49 -20.08
C GLU A 102 6.76 -0.53 -19.86
N ILE A 103 6.79 -1.24 -18.73
CA ILE A 103 5.78 -2.24 -18.36
C ILE A 103 4.41 -1.62 -18.12
N ALA A 104 4.35 -0.44 -17.48
CA ALA A 104 3.10 0.22 -17.10
C ALA A 104 2.48 1.05 -18.23
N ARG A 105 3.19 1.31 -19.33
CA ARG A 105 2.72 2.21 -20.37
C ARG A 105 1.42 1.72 -20.99
N GLY A 106 0.36 2.52 -20.85
CA GLY A 106 -0.97 2.19 -21.36
C GLY A 106 -1.63 0.96 -20.71
N SER A 107 -1.12 0.49 -19.57
CA SER A 107 -1.60 -0.75 -18.93
C SER A 107 -3.02 -0.64 -18.36
N MET A 108 -3.54 0.58 -18.18
CA MET A 108 -4.86 0.85 -17.64
C MET A 108 -5.91 1.20 -18.70
N LYS A 109 -5.60 1.09 -20.00
CA LYS A 109 -6.61 1.24 -21.06
C LYS A 109 -7.79 0.29 -20.81
N GLY A 110 -9.02 0.80 -20.89
CA GLY A 110 -10.22 0.02 -20.56
C GLY A 110 -10.47 -0.15 -19.07
N ARG A 111 -9.69 0.51 -18.18
CA ARG A 111 -9.79 0.39 -16.72
C ARG A 111 -9.94 1.75 -16.05
N THR A 112 -10.49 1.73 -14.84
CA THR A 112 -10.49 2.87 -13.93
C THR A 112 -9.17 2.92 -13.18
N MET A 113 -8.54 4.09 -13.12
CA MET A 113 -7.49 4.38 -12.14
C MET A 113 -8.12 4.98 -10.88
N TYR A 114 -7.99 4.29 -9.76
CA TYR A 114 -8.39 4.76 -8.45
C TYR A 114 -7.23 5.53 -7.81
N VAL A 115 -7.53 6.67 -7.19
CA VAL A 115 -6.60 7.44 -6.37
C VAL A 115 -7.01 7.26 -4.91
N ILE A 116 -6.15 6.65 -4.11
CA ILE A 116 -6.39 6.30 -2.71
C ILE A 116 -5.51 7.18 -1.82
N PRO A 117 -6.05 8.27 -1.23
CA PRO A 117 -5.37 8.99 -0.16
C PRO A 117 -5.48 8.22 1.14
N TYR A 118 -4.35 7.96 1.79
CA TYR A 118 -4.34 7.23 3.06
C TYR A 118 -3.33 7.78 4.06
N SER A 119 -3.58 7.50 5.34
CA SER A 119 -2.71 7.84 6.46
C SER A 119 -2.18 6.60 7.17
N MET A 120 -0.86 6.55 7.33
CA MET A 120 -0.17 5.64 8.24
C MET A 120 -0.13 6.29 9.63
N GLY A 121 -0.93 5.77 10.56
CA GLY A 121 -1.17 6.42 11.85
C GLY A 121 -2.45 7.27 11.88
N VAL A 122 -2.78 7.84 13.04
CA VAL A 122 -4.00 8.62 13.26
C VAL A 122 -3.96 9.89 12.39
N VAL A 123 -5.00 10.13 11.59
CA VAL A 123 -5.03 11.27 10.66
C VAL A 123 -4.81 12.58 11.43
N GLY A 124 -3.86 13.39 10.95
CA GLY A 124 -3.54 14.69 11.54
C GLY A 124 -2.66 14.65 12.78
N SER A 125 -2.19 13.47 13.24
CA SER A 125 -1.17 13.43 14.29
C SER A 125 0.21 13.77 13.75
N ASP A 126 1.10 14.29 14.60
CA ASP A 126 2.48 14.62 14.23
C ASP A 126 3.31 13.39 13.79
N PHE A 127 2.85 12.20 14.19
CA PHE A 127 3.48 10.92 13.82
C PHE A 127 2.91 10.33 12.52
N ALA A 128 1.83 10.89 12.00
CA ALA A 128 1.18 10.36 10.82
C ALA A 128 1.98 10.67 9.56
N LYS A 129 2.06 9.69 8.67
CA LYS A 129 2.65 9.88 7.35
C LYS A 129 1.61 9.55 6.28
N ILE A 130 1.43 10.48 5.34
CA ILE A 130 0.39 10.39 4.31
C ILE A 130 0.99 9.80 3.04
N GLY A 131 0.25 8.87 2.43
CA GLY A 131 0.56 8.31 1.13
C GLY A 131 -0.61 8.49 0.16
N ILE A 132 -0.30 8.54 -1.13
CA ILE A 132 -1.29 8.50 -2.21
C ILE A 132 -0.94 7.29 -3.07
N GLU A 133 -1.82 6.30 -3.09
CA GLU A 133 -1.68 5.13 -3.96
C GLU A 133 -2.61 5.26 -5.17
N VAL A 134 -2.07 5.15 -6.38
CA VAL A 134 -2.84 5.01 -7.61
C VAL A 134 -2.85 3.55 -8.05
N THR A 135 -4.00 3.03 -8.44
CA THR A 135 -4.19 1.61 -8.75
C THR A 135 -5.34 1.39 -9.73
N ASP A 136 -5.30 0.33 -10.53
CA ASP A 136 -6.39 -0.12 -11.41
C ASP A 136 -7.18 -1.31 -10.84
N SER A 137 -7.08 -1.56 -9.52
CA SER A 137 -7.72 -2.70 -8.86
C SER A 137 -8.67 -2.28 -7.74
N ILE A 138 -9.94 -2.66 -7.85
CA ILE A 138 -10.94 -2.47 -6.80
C ILE A 138 -10.58 -3.30 -5.56
N TYR A 139 -10.06 -4.52 -5.75
CA TYR A 139 -9.52 -5.33 -4.65
C TYR A 139 -8.51 -4.55 -3.80
N VAL A 140 -7.59 -3.82 -4.43
CA VAL A 140 -6.60 -2.99 -3.74
C VAL A 140 -7.27 -1.87 -2.94
N VAL A 141 -8.21 -1.13 -3.56
CA VAL A 141 -8.96 -0.07 -2.87
C VAL A 141 -9.65 -0.60 -1.61
N LEU A 142 -10.41 -1.68 -1.73
CA LEU A 142 -11.21 -2.24 -0.63
C LEU A 142 -10.32 -2.76 0.50
N ASN A 143 -9.16 -3.35 0.20
CA ASN A 143 -8.21 -3.79 1.22
C ASN A 143 -7.45 -2.63 1.86
N MET A 144 -7.11 -1.58 1.11
CA MET A 144 -6.48 -0.38 1.67
C MET A 144 -7.40 0.35 2.65
N VAL A 145 -8.71 0.36 2.40
CA VAL A 145 -9.74 0.87 3.33
C VAL A 145 -9.75 0.12 4.66
N ILE A 146 -9.49 -1.19 4.66
CA ILE A 146 -9.38 -1.99 5.89
C ILE A 146 -8.04 -1.75 6.59
N MET A 147 -6.95 -1.71 5.81
CA MET A 147 -5.59 -1.74 6.31
C MET A 147 -5.06 -0.37 6.76
N THR A 148 -5.66 0.72 6.27
CA THR A 148 -5.21 2.11 6.51
C THR A 148 -6.41 3.02 6.76
N ARG A 149 -6.17 4.25 7.21
CA ARG A 149 -7.22 5.27 7.23
C ARG A 149 -7.25 5.92 5.86
N VAL A 150 -8.32 5.71 5.11
CA VAL A 150 -8.50 6.22 3.75
C VAL A 150 -9.52 7.36 3.74
N GLY A 151 -9.27 8.39 2.93
CA GLY A 151 -10.32 9.32 2.54
C GLY A 151 -9.90 10.78 2.44
N LYS A 152 -10.91 11.65 2.27
CA LYS A 152 -10.72 13.10 2.09
C LYS A 152 -10.00 13.75 3.27
N ASN A 153 -10.25 13.28 4.49
CA ASN A 153 -9.58 13.76 5.70
C ASN A 153 -8.04 13.62 5.64
N CYS A 154 -7.52 12.63 4.92
CA CYS A 154 -6.07 12.49 4.69
C CYS A 154 -5.55 13.62 3.79
N LEU A 155 -6.29 13.99 2.73
CA LEU A 155 -5.93 15.13 1.88
C LEU A 155 -6.06 16.46 2.61
N ASP A 156 -7.09 16.61 3.45
CA ASP A 156 -7.27 17.81 4.27
C ASP A 156 -6.11 17.96 5.27
N ALA A 157 -5.67 16.86 5.92
CA ALA A 157 -4.52 16.85 6.82
C ALA A 157 -3.18 17.09 6.10
N LEU A 158 -3.03 16.62 4.86
CA LEU A 158 -1.85 16.90 4.03
C LEU A 158 -1.74 18.39 3.70
N GLY A 159 -2.88 19.07 3.59
CA GLY A 159 -2.94 20.49 3.23
C GLY A 159 -2.44 20.77 1.81
N LYS A 160 -2.28 22.06 1.49
CA LYS A 160 -1.91 22.54 0.16
C LYS A 160 -0.47 22.21 -0.23
N ASP A 161 0.44 22.23 0.73
CA ASP A 161 1.89 22.23 0.45
C ASP A 161 2.62 20.97 0.99
N GLY A 162 1.91 20.11 1.73
CA GLY A 162 2.47 18.91 2.34
C GLY A 162 2.99 17.88 1.34
N ASP A 163 4.04 17.17 1.74
CA ASP A 163 4.64 16.06 1.00
C ASP A 163 4.05 14.71 1.42
N PHE A 164 4.12 13.74 0.52
CA PHE A 164 3.47 12.44 0.66
C PHE A 164 4.29 11.34 0.01
N ILE A 165 4.02 10.09 0.39
CA ILE A 165 4.57 8.92 -0.27
C ILE A 165 3.77 8.61 -1.55
N LYS A 166 4.47 8.59 -2.68
CA LYS A 166 3.91 8.28 -4.01
C LYS A 166 3.87 6.77 -4.22
N GLY A 167 2.67 6.19 -4.26
CA GLY A 167 2.48 4.78 -4.59
C GLY A 167 1.88 4.65 -5.99
N PHE A 168 2.61 4.08 -6.95
CA PHE A 168 2.08 3.71 -8.25
C PHE A 168 1.91 2.19 -8.33
N HIS A 169 0.71 1.73 -8.59
CA HIS A 169 0.40 0.33 -8.83
C HIS A 169 -0.33 0.15 -10.16
N ALA A 170 0.13 -0.80 -10.97
CA ALA A 170 -0.57 -1.25 -12.16
C ALA A 170 -0.63 -2.79 -12.22
N LYS A 171 -1.84 -3.34 -12.24
CA LYS A 171 -2.07 -4.78 -12.33
C LYS A 171 -1.53 -5.36 -13.64
N CYS A 172 -1.55 -4.56 -14.71
CA CYS A 172 -1.13 -4.96 -16.05
C CYS A 172 -1.80 -6.29 -16.45
N ASN A 173 -1.01 -7.31 -16.82
CA ASN A 173 -1.50 -8.64 -17.17
C ASN A 173 -1.32 -9.66 -16.04
N VAL A 174 -0.76 -9.25 -14.90
CA VAL A 174 -0.33 -10.13 -13.80
C VAL A 174 0.68 -11.17 -14.31
N ASP A 175 1.61 -10.71 -15.15
CA ASP A 175 2.69 -11.52 -15.71
C ASP A 175 3.81 -11.70 -14.68
N ALA A 176 4.09 -12.94 -14.28
CA ALA A 176 5.07 -13.24 -13.25
C ALA A 176 6.50 -12.86 -13.68
N ASP A 177 6.83 -12.93 -14.98
CA ASP A 177 8.18 -12.68 -15.49
C ASP A 177 8.52 -11.19 -15.56
N LYS A 178 7.48 -10.35 -15.61
CA LYS A 178 7.56 -8.88 -15.66
C LYS A 178 7.01 -8.23 -14.38
N ARG A 179 7.02 -8.97 -13.27
CA ARG A 179 6.58 -8.49 -11.96
C ARG A 179 7.72 -7.79 -11.24
N TYR A 180 7.45 -6.59 -10.73
CA TYR A 180 8.43 -5.81 -9.97
C TYR A 180 7.76 -4.99 -8.87
N ILE A 181 8.39 -4.95 -7.69
CA ILE A 181 8.01 -4.09 -6.57
C ILE A 181 9.25 -3.28 -6.18
N MET A 182 9.28 -2.02 -6.59
CA MET A 182 10.46 -1.15 -6.48
C MET A 182 10.20 -0.02 -5.50
N HIS A 183 11.19 0.26 -4.66
CA HIS A 183 11.13 1.32 -3.65
C HIS A 183 12.23 2.33 -3.95
N PHE A 184 11.89 3.61 -3.91
CA PHE A 184 12.79 4.72 -4.18
C PHE A 184 12.80 5.62 -2.93
N PRO A 185 13.63 5.29 -1.93
CA PRO A 185 13.55 5.93 -0.61
C PRO A 185 13.82 7.44 -0.64
N GLU A 186 14.73 7.87 -1.52
CA GLU A 186 15.08 9.29 -1.68
C GLU A 186 13.99 10.12 -2.37
N ASP A 187 13.12 9.47 -3.16
CA ASP A 187 12.04 10.11 -3.91
C ASP A 187 10.68 10.01 -3.19
N ASN A 188 10.65 9.32 -2.04
CA ASN A 188 9.42 8.94 -1.36
C ASN A 188 8.45 8.19 -2.28
N ALA A 189 8.95 7.28 -3.11
CA ALA A 189 8.15 6.60 -4.13
C ALA A 189 8.22 5.07 -4.06
N ILE A 190 7.12 4.44 -4.45
CA ILE A 190 6.93 2.99 -4.55
C ILE A 190 6.25 2.70 -5.89
N VAL A 191 6.80 1.77 -6.66
CA VAL A 191 6.23 1.34 -7.95
C VAL A 191 6.02 -0.16 -7.93
N SER A 192 4.80 -0.63 -8.18
CA SER A 192 4.46 -2.04 -8.31
C SER A 192 3.77 -2.31 -9.64
N VAL A 193 4.29 -3.27 -10.42
CA VAL A 193 3.73 -3.67 -11.71
C VAL A 193 3.55 -5.18 -11.80
N ASN A 194 2.53 -5.63 -12.53
CA ASN A 194 2.24 -7.06 -12.82
C ASN A 194 1.99 -7.95 -11.59
N SER A 195 1.45 -7.40 -10.51
CA SER A 195 0.88 -8.16 -9.40
C SER A 195 -0.51 -7.63 -9.07
N ALA A 196 -1.28 -8.45 -8.36
CA ALA A 196 -2.60 -8.19 -7.80
C ALA A 196 -2.66 -8.72 -6.34
N TYR A 197 -1.55 -9.19 -5.77
CA TYR A 197 -1.55 -9.94 -4.52
C TYR A 197 -0.96 -9.17 -3.32
N GLY A 198 -1.79 -9.01 -2.29
CA GLY A 198 -1.36 -8.74 -0.91
C GLY A 198 -0.25 -7.69 -0.77
N GLY A 199 0.90 -8.10 -0.23
CA GLY A 199 2.00 -7.17 0.08
C GLY A 199 2.73 -6.58 -1.13
N ASN A 200 2.47 -7.05 -2.35
CA ASN A 200 3.02 -6.46 -3.57
C ASN A 200 2.23 -5.21 -3.97
N VAL A 201 0.91 -5.23 -3.71
CA VAL A 201 -0.02 -4.21 -4.23
C VAL A 201 -0.60 -3.32 -3.16
N LEU A 202 -0.70 -3.76 -1.90
CA LEU A 202 -1.15 -2.94 -0.78
C LEU A 202 0.03 -2.12 -0.27
N LEU A 203 0.34 -1.00 -0.94
CA LEU A 203 1.63 -0.32 -0.77
C LEU A 203 1.79 0.31 0.62
N GLY A 204 0.68 0.66 1.29
CA GLY A 204 0.70 1.07 2.69
C GLY A 204 1.23 -0.02 3.65
N LYS A 205 1.14 -1.30 3.30
CA LYS A 205 1.40 -2.43 4.22
C LYS A 205 2.89 -2.67 4.51
N LYS A 206 3.64 -3.20 3.55
CA LYS A 206 5.06 -3.55 3.74
C LYS A 206 5.98 -2.55 3.06
N CYS A 207 5.59 -2.12 1.87
CA CYS A 207 6.36 -1.20 1.06
C CYS A 207 6.55 0.13 1.77
N PHE A 208 5.46 0.74 2.25
CA PHE A 208 5.56 1.94 3.06
C PHE A 208 5.93 1.61 4.51
N ALA A 209 5.06 0.92 5.26
CA ALA A 209 5.18 0.83 6.73
C ALA A 209 6.50 0.26 7.26
N LEU A 210 7.28 -0.44 6.43
CA LEU A 210 8.61 -0.93 6.81
C LEU A 210 9.71 -0.39 5.90
N ARG A 211 9.63 -0.54 4.57
CA ARG A 211 10.79 -0.27 3.71
C ARG A 211 11.06 1.22 3.51
N ILE A 212 10.04 1.99 3.11
CA ILE A 212 10.19 3.46 3.05
C ILE A 212 10.28 4.04 4.47
N ALA A 213 9.46 3.54 5.39
CA ALA A 213 9.43 4.03 6.76
C ALA A 213 10.76 3.85 7.50
N SER A 214 11.52 2.76 7.29
CA SER A 214 12.82 2.58 7.95
C SER A 214 13.87 3.58 7.45
N TYR A 215 13.82 3.94 6.16
CA TYR A 215 14.66 5.00 5.61
C TYR A 215 14.29 6.36 6.18
N LEU A 216 13.00 6.68 6.28
CA LEU A 216 12.52 7.88 6.95
C LEU A 216 12.96 7.91 8.41
N GLY A 217 12.75 6.82 9.15
CA GLY A 217 13.15 6.70 10.55
C GLY A 217 14.64 6.93 10.77
N LYS A 218 15.50 6.35 9.91
CA LYS A 218 16.95 6.61 9.92
C LYS A 218 17.27 8.11 9.80
N ASN A 219 16.57 8.83 8.91
CA ASN A 219 16.87 10.24 8.61
C ASN A 219 16.19 11.23 9.57
N GLU A 220 15.11 10.81 10.22
CA GLU A 220 14.27 11.65 11.09
C GLU A 220 14.41 11.31 12.58
N GLY A 221 15.20 10.29 12.94
CA GLY A 221 15.49 9.93 14.33
C GLY A 221 14.45 9.05 15.04
N TRP A 222 13.77 8.16 14.31
CA TRP A 222 12.80 7.20 14.87
C TRP A 222 12.91 5.81 14.21
N MET A 223 12.14 4.84 14.70
CA MET A 223 12.25 3.43 14.29
C MET A 223 10.97 2.91 13.63
N ALA A 224 11.12 2.26 12.47
CA ALA A 224 10.04 1.56 11.78
C ALA A 224 10.25 0.04 11.89
N GLU A 225 9.61 -0.59 12.88
CA GLU A 225 9.94 -1.95 13.29
C GLU A 225 8.89 -2.99 12.91
N HIS A 226 9.34 -4.22 12.65
CA HIS A 226 8.45 -5.35 12.37
C HIS A 226 7.90 -6.01 13.65
N MET A 227 7.34 -5.20 14.55
CA MET A 227 6.91 -5.62 15.88
C MET A 227 5.38 -5.65 16.03
N LEU A 228 4.88 -6.50 16.94
CA LEU A 228 3.57 -6.30 17.55
C LEU A 228 3.68 -5.28 18.68
N ILE A 229 2.56 -4.70 19.09
CA ILE A 229 2.44 -3.92 20.34
C ILE A 229 1.32 -4.57 21.17
N LEU A 230 1.64 -4.97 22.40
CA LEU A 230 0.72 -5.60 23.34
C LEU A 230 0.60 -4.75 24.61
N GLY A 231 -0.62 -4.44 25.03
CA GLY A 231 -0.90 -3.84 26.33
C GLY A 231 -1.29 -4.90 27.35
N VAL A 232 -0.51 -5.05 28.42
CA VAL A 232 -0.75 -6.01 29.52
C VAL A 232 -1.21 -5.23 30.74
N THR A 233 -2.38 -5.58 31.26
CA THR A 233 -2.92 -5.01 32.51
C THR A 233 -2.71 -6.02 33.64
N TYR A 234 -2.00 -5.59 34.68
CA TYR A 234 -1.71 -6.39 35.86
C TYR A 234 -2.93 -6.45 36.80
N PRO A 235 -2.99 -7.42 37.74
CA PRO A 235 -4.11 -7.52 38.68
C PRO A 235 -4.32 -6.29 39.57
N ASP A 236 -3.28 -5.48 39.79
CA ASP A 236 -3.34 -4.21 40.52
C ASP A 236 -3.85 -3.03 39.65
N GLY A 237 -4.15 -3.27 38.38
CA GLY A 237 -4.62 -2.28 37.41
C GLY A 237 -3.52 -1.56 36.64
N GLU A 238 -2.23 -1.78 36.95
CA GLU A 238 -1.12 -1.18 36.20
C GLU A 238 -1.11 -1.70 34.75
N LYS A 239 -0.90 -0.83 33.75
CA LYS A 239 -0.79 -1.24 32.34
C LYS A 239 0.62 -1.01 31.81
N LYS A 240 1.22 -2.04 31.22
CA LYS A 240 2.52 -1.97 30.52
C LYS A 240 2.36 -2.32 29.05
N TYR A 241 3.26 -1.78 28.23
CA TYR A 241 3.29 -2.03 26.80
C TYR A 241 4.55 -2.80 26.42
N VAL A 242 4.38 -3.83 25.59
CA VAL A 242 5.47 -4.66 25.08
C VAL A 242 5.51 -4.56 23.57
N ALA A 243 6.68 -4.25 23.02
CA ALA A 243 6.97 -4.38 21.61
C ALA A 243 7.78 -5.67 21.37
N ALA A 244 7.38 -6.49 20.41
CA ALA A 244 8.06 -7.77 20.17
C ALA A 244 8.17 -8.12 18.68
N ALA A 245 9.38 -8.47 18.25
CA ALA A 245 9.68 -8.89 16.89
C ALA A 245 9.77 -10.41 16.81
N PHE A 246 9.08 -10.99 15.83
CA PHE A 246 9.13 -12.42 15.54
C PHE A 246 9.27 -12.62 14.02
N PRO A 247 10.11 -13.56 13.57
CA PRO A 247 10.08 -14.03 12.20
C PRO A 247 8.73 -14.65 11.81
N SER A 248 8.56 -14.95 10.52
CA SER A 248 7.38 -15.66 10.04
C SER A 248 7.23 -17.02 10.75
N ALA A 249 5.99 -17.50 10.89
CA ALA A 249 5.66 -18.78 11.51
C ALA A 249 6.05 -18.94 13.01
N CYS A 250 6.44 -17.87 13.71
CA CYS A 250 6.82 -17.93 15.14
C CYS A 250 5.74 -17.40 16.10
N GLY A 251 4.46 -17.41 15.72
CA GLY A 251 3.36 -17.08 16.64
C GLY A 251 3.18 -15.60 16.99
N LYS A 252 3.68 -14.66 16.17
CA LYS A 252 3.53 -13.21 16.43
C LYS A 252 2.08 -12.78 16.68
N THR A 253 1.16 -13.28 15.85
CA THR A 253 -0.28 -12.96 15.99
C THR A 253 -0.87 -13.57 17.26
N ASN A 254 -0.45 -14.78 17.63
CA ASN A 254 -0.92 -15.44 18.85
C ASN A 254 -0.55 -14.62 20.09
N LEU A 255 0.67 -14.10 20.15
CA LEU A 255 1.07 -13.23 21.25
C LEU A 255 0.37 -11.87 21.21
N ALA A 256 0.15 -11.29 20.03
CA ALA A 256 -0.54 -10.01 19.89
C ALA A 256 -2.00 -10.06 20.33
N MET A 257 -2.63 -11.24 20.26
CA MET A 257 -4.02 -11.49 20.66
C MET A 257 -4.08 -12.49 21.83
N LEU A 258 -3.07 -12.49 22.69
CA LEU A 258 -2.99 -13.39 23.83
C LEU A 258 -4.23 -13.21 24.73
N ILE A 259 -4.84 -14.32 25.11
CA ILE A 259 -5.81 -14.38 26.21
C ILE A 259 -5.02 -14.89 27.42
N PRO A 260 -4.76 -14.03 28.42
CA PRO A 260 -4.03 -14.42 29.64
C PRO A 260 -4.70 -15.56 30.40
#